data_AF-A0A354I2B7-F1
#
_entry.id   AF-A0A354I2B7-F1
#
_cell.length_a   1.000
_cell.length_b   1.000
_cell.length_c   1.000
_cell.angle_alpha   90.00
_cell.angle_beta   90.00
_cell.angle_gamma   90.00
#
_symmetry.space_group_name_H-M   'P 1'
#
loop_
_entity.id
_entity.type
_entity.pdbx_description
1 polymer ?
#
loop_
_entity_poly.entity_id
_entity_poly.type
_entity_poly.pdbx_seq_one_letter_code
_entity_poly.pdbx_strand_id
1 'polypeptide(L)'
;MERYKKKDMLQTVDTLLKANDAIVRTATSNPQGAAEALVQCQESAIALGTYIDTLDEKFAPLVHTLEDYCENIYQMSENLSDENLCRKYAKKIQKQLTGLCNGVKYDLPDDKKEVVFLPYKASMWDSLESVWKAADEDPNCDAYVIPIPYFDKNPDGSFREEHYEGDQYPSYVPITRYDAYDFAARRPDAIYIHNPYDECNHVTSVHPYFYCKNLRNYTDKLVYISYFVLGEIEPDNQEAIDSMKHFCFTPGTIYAHKVVVQSEKMRRIYIKEYRKAALEMGLSGEHIDKDSLERKFLGIGSPKFDKVLNTKKENLEIPEEWLKVIEKPDGSWKKIIFYNTCVSALLKHERAMLQKMEYVFRLFKENADDVALLWRPHPLIQATIEAMRPELWQEYKKLKDKYIEEGWGIYDDTADLDRAVEISDGYYGDPSSVVVLFEKTGKPIMLQDVEIISKYVM
;
A
#
# COMPACT_ATOMS: atom_id res chain seq x y z
N MET A 1 -21.15 -2.61 -0.11
CA MET A 1 -21.59 -3.25 1.14
C MET A 1 -21.75 -2.14 2.17
N GLU A 2 -22.87 -2.13 2.90
CA GLU A 2 -23.24 -1.01 3.75
C GLU A 2 -22.38 -0.98 5.03
N ARG A 3 -21.66 0.13 5.22
CA ARG A 3 -21.11 0.49 6.52
C ARG A 3 -22.31 0.96 7.35
N TYR A 4 -22.60 0.27 8.45
CA TYR A 4 -23.72 0.58 9.33
C TYR A 4 -23.47 1.83 10.18
N LYS A 5 -22.23 2.34 10.22
CA LYS A 5 -21.81 3.51 11.00
C LYS A 5 -22.31 3.43 12.44
N LYS A 6 -22.25 2.23 13.02
CA LYS A 6 -22.79 1.91 14.34
C LYS A 6 -22.20 2.84 15.40
N LYS A 7 -20.92 3.17 15.28
CA LYS A 7 -20.23 4.11 16.19
C LYS A 7 -20.83 5.52 16.11
N ASP A 8 -21.09 6.02 14.90
CA ASP A 8 -21.66 7.36 14.70
C ASP A 8 -23.10 7.41 15.24
N MET A 9 -23.89 6.37 14.98
CA MET A 9 -25.25 6.24 15.54
C MET A 9 -25.23 6.28 17.08
N LEU A 10 -24.35 5.51 17.72
CA LEU A 10 -24.23 5.50 19.18
C LEU A 10 -23.80 6.87 19.73
N GLN A 11 -22.89 7.57 19.04
CA GLN A 11 -22.49 8.93 19.41
C GLN A 11 -23.64 9.93 19.27
N THR A 12 -24.46 9.83 18.21
CA THR A 12 -25.65 10.65 18.06
C THR A 12 -26.65 10.39 19.19
N VAL A 13 -26.93 9.12 19.53
CA VAL A 13 -27.86 8.79 20.63
C VAL A 13 -27.35 9.28 21.98
N ASP A 14 -26.04 9.16 22.27
CA ASP A 14 -25.42 9.73 23.47
C ASP A 14 -25.52 11.26 23.53
N THR A 15 -25.36 11.93 22.39
CA THR A 15 -25.54 13.38 22.26
C THR A 15 -26.98 13.79 22.57
N LEU A 16 -27.96 13.06 22.03
CA LEU A 16 -29.38 13.29 22.29
C LEU A 16 -29.72 13.07 23.78
N LEU A 17 -29.17 12.03 24.42
CA LEU A 17 -29.37 11.80 25.86
C LEU A 17 -28.88 12.98 26.69
N LYS A 18 -27.65 13.46 26.43
CA LYS A 18 -27.06 14.60 27.14
C LYS A 18 -27.85 15.90 26.91
N ALA A 19 -28.30 16.13 25.68
CA ALA A 19 -29.09 17.30 25.34
C ALA A 19 -30.44 17.32 26.08
N ASN A 20 -31.18 16.20 26.06
CA ASN A 20 -32.46 16.09 26.76
C ASN A 20 -32.31 16.23 28.29
N ASP A 21 -31.26 15.65 28.88
CA ASP A 21 -30.95 15.82 30.30
C ASP A 21 -30.60 17.27 30.68
N ALA A 22 -30.02 18.04 29.75
CA ALA A 22 -29.75 19.46 29.95
C ALA A 22 -31.04 20.29 29.83
N ILE A 23 -31.86 20.02 28.83
CA ILE A 23 -33.15 20.70 28.57
C ILE A 23 -34.06 20.62 29.80
N VAL A 24 -34.18 19.45 30.44
CA VAL A 24 -35.00 19.29 31.65
C VAL A 24 -34.55 20.19 32.80
N ARG A 25 -33.25 20.49 32.89
CA ARG A 25 -32.68 21.34 33.95
C ARG A 25 -32.86 22.83 33.68
N THR A 26 -32.98 23.23 32.42
CA THR A 26 -33.02 24.63 31.98
C THR A 26 -34.40 25.06 31.47
N ALA A 27 -35.35 24.15 31.29
CA ALA A 27 -36.68 24.43 30.75
C ALA A 27 -37.44 25.54 31.49
N THR A 28 -37.30 25.64 32.82
CA THR A 28 -37.96 26.67 33.62
C THR A 28 -37.23 28.01 33.65
N SER A 29 -35.91 28.02 33.46
CA SER A 29 -35.09 29.23 33.51
C SER A 29 -34.80 29.84 32.13
N ASN A 30 -34.87 29.05 31.07
CA ASN A 30 -34.73 29.47 29.68
C ASN A 30 -35.66 28.66 28.74
N PRO A 31 -36.97 28.94 28.73
CA PRO A 31 -37.93 28.20 27.92
C PRO A 31 -37.67 28.30 26.42
N GLN A 32 -37.21 29.47 25.93
CA GLN A 32 -36.93 29.67 24.52
C GLN A 32 -35.73 28.84 24.06
N GLY A 33 -34.61 28.86 24.81
CA GLY A 33 -33.46 28.02 24.49
C GLY A 33 -33.74 26.52 24.62
N ALA A 34 -34.63 26.13 25.56
CA ALA A 34 -35.09 24.75 25.67
C ALA A 34 -35.90 24.31 24.44
N ALA A 35 -36.79 25.16 23.93
CA ALA A 35 -37.55 24.88 22.71
C ALA A 35 -36.64 24.74 21.48
N GLU A 36 -35.68 25.65 21.29
CA GLU A 36 -34.70 25.58 20.20
C GLU A 36 -33.85 24.29 20.26
N ALA A 37 -33.41 23.89 21.46
CA ALA A 37 -32.65 22.65 21.66
C ALA A 37 -33.50 21.39 21.38
N LEU A 38 -34.80 21.41 21.73
CA LEU A 38 -35.74 20.32 21.40
C LEU A 38 -35.91 20.18 19.88
N VAL A 39 -35.98 21.29 19.13
CA VAL A 39 -36.03 21.26 17.66
C VAL A 39 -34.77 20.62 17.08
N GLN A 40 -33.58 21.01 17.54
CA GLN A 40 -32.31 20.41 17.08
C GLN A 40 -32.24 18.90 17.40
N CYS A 41 -32.77 18.50 18.57
CA CYS A 41 -32.88 17.10 18.95
C CYS A 41 -33.81 16.31 18.02
N GLN A 42 -34.92 16.93 17.59
CA GLN A 42 -35.87 16.33 16.65
C GLN A 42 -35.25 16.20 15.25
N GLU A 43 -34.60 17.24 14.73
CA GLU A 43 -33.91 17.22 13.43
C GLU A 43 -32.83 16.12 13.39
N SER A 44 -32.05 16.00 14.46
CA SER A 44 -31.01 14.97 14.59
C SER A 44 -31.61 13.56 14.62
N ALA A 45 -32.75 13.36 15.30
CA ALA A 45 -33.44 12.07 15.33
C ALA A 45 -34.08 11.70 13.99
N ILE A 46 -34.62 12.68 13.26
CA ILE A 46 -35.15 12.47 11.90
C ILE A 46 -34.03 12.05 10.95
N ALA A 47 -32.87 12.73 11.01
CA ALA A 47 -31.72 12.36 10.19
C ALA A 47 -31.21 10.94 10.50
N LEU A 48 -31.14 10.59 11.79
CA LEU A 48 -30.77 9.25 12.22
C LEU A 48 -31.79 8.19 11.78
N GLY A 49 -33.09 8.47 11.92
CA GLY A 49 -34.16 7.56 11.51
C GLY A 49 -34.17 7.34 10.00
N THR A 50 -34.01 8.41 9.22
CA THR A 50 -33.88 8.35 7.76
C THR A 50 -32.69 7.48 7.35
N TYR A 51 -31.56 7.59 8.05
CA TYR A 51 -30.40 6.75 7.76
C TYR A 51 -30.65 5.28 8.12
N ILE A 52 -31.24 4.98 9.28
CA ILE A 52 -31.58 3.60 9.66
C ILE A 52 -32.58 2.98 8.67
N ASP A 53 -33.51 3.77 8.14
CA ASP A 53 -34.50 3.34 7.15
C ASP A 53 -33.88 2.97 5.79
N THR A 54 -32.67 3.46 5.49
CA THR A 54 -31.90 3.02 4.30
C THR A 54 -31.22 1.66 4.48
N LEU A 55 -31.19 1.12 5.70
CA LEU A 55 -30.62 -0.19 5.99
C LEU A 55 -31.66 -1.31 5.77
N ASP A 56 -31.31 -2.52 6.20
CA ASP A 56 -32.19 -3.70 6.17
C ASP A 56 -33.51 -3.46 6.95
N GLU A 57 -34.65 -3.88 6.36
CA GLU A 57 -36.01 -3.74 6.93
C GLU A 57 -36.13 -4.28 8.37
N LYS A 58 -35.27 -5.21 8.78
CA LYS A 58 -35.24 -5.72 10.17
C LYS A 58 -34.97 -4.65 11.23
N PHE A 59 -34.45 -3.48 10.84
CA PHE A 59 -34.17 -2.36 11.75
C PHE A 59 -35.33 -1.35 11.87
N ALA A 60 -36.47 -1.58 11.20
CA ALA A 60 -37.67 -0.76 11.35
C ALA A 60 -38.11 -0.49 12.82
N PRO A 61 -37.97 -1.42 13.78
CA PRO A 61 -38.28 -1.13 15.19
C PRO A 61 -37.47 0.03 15.81
N LEU A 62 -36.24 0.28 15.33
CA LEU A 62 -35.42 1.40 15.78
C LEU A 62 -35.94 2.73 15.22
N VAL A 63 -36.42 2.73 13.97
CA VAL A 63 -37.08 3.88 13.35
C VAL A 63 -38.34 4.23 14.12
N HIS A 64 -39.19 3.26 14.45
CA HIS A 64 -40.38 3.49 15.28
C HIS A 64 -40.05 4.06 16.68
N THR A 65 -38.94 3.62 17.28
CA THR A 65 -38.49 4.18 18.55
C THR A 65 -38.11 5.67 18.42
N LEU A 66 -37.53 6.07 17.27
CA LEU A 66 -37.22 7.47 16.96
C LEU A 66 -38.46 8.29 16.64
N GLU A 67 -39.45 7.73 15.95
CA GLU A 67 -40.74 8.38 15.69
C GLU A 67 -41.48 8.68 17.00
N ASP A 68 -41.58 7.70 17.90
CA ASP A 68 -42.18 7.88 19.22
C ASP A 68 -41.40 8.89 20.08
N TYR A 69 -40.08 8.98 19.89
CA TYR A 69 -39.23 9.96 20.55
C TYR A 69 -39.51 11.37 20.03
N CYS A 70 -39.61 11.56 18.71
CA CYS A 70 -39.95 12.82 18.07
C CYS A 70 -41.33 13.33 18.52
N GLU A 71 -42.32 12.44 18.66
CA GLU A 71 -43.63 12.79 19.20
C GLU A 71 -43.53 13.25 20.66
N ASN A 72 -42.80 12.53 21.51
CA ASN A 72 -42.63 12.95 22.91
C ASN A 72 -41.84 14.26 23.05
N ILE A 73 -40.90 14.55 22.14
CA ILE A 73 -40.22 15.85 22.06
C ILE A 73 -41.22 16.96 21.73
N TYR A 74 -42.06 16.77 20.72
CA TYR A 74 -43.07 17.74 20.33
C TYR A 74 -44.06 18.01 21.47
N GLN A 75 -44.55 16.95 22.12
CA GLN A 75 -45.42 17.07 23.29
C GLN A 75 -44.72 17.78 24.46
N MET A 76 -43.41 17.59 24.63
CA MET A 76 -42.64 18.29 25.66
C MET A 76 -42.48 19.78 25.33
N SER A 77 -42.25 20.16 24.05
CA SER A 77 -42.13 21.56 23.65
C SER A 77 -43.43 22.34 23.85
N GLU A 78 -44.58 21.74 23.55
CA GLU A 78 -45.90 22.37 23.75
C GLU A 78 -46.25 22.57 25.25
N ASN A 79 -45.61 21.81 26.14
CA ASN A 79 -45.93 21.78 27.57
C ASN A 79 -44.77 22.27 28.46
N LEU A 80 -43.83 23.08 27.93
CA LEU A 80 -42.64 23.54 28.67
C LEU A 80 -42.94 24.26 29.99
N SER A 81 -44.10 24.91 30.10
CA SER A 81 -44.54 25.60 31.32
C SER A 81 -45.12 24.69 32.41
N ASP A 82 -45.46 23.43 32.09
CA ASP A 82 -45.96 22.44 33.05
C ASP A 82 -44.84 21.50 33.48
N GLU A 83 -44.32 21.73 34.68
CA GLU A 83 -43.21 20.96 35.24
C GLU A 83 -43.52 19.46 35.38
N ASN A 84 -44.77 19.09 35.68
CA ASN A 84 -45.17 17.69 35.85
C ASN A 84 -45.23 16.98 34.50
N LEU A 85 -45.77 17.63 33.47
CA LEU A 85 -45.79 17.10 32.11
C LEU A 85 -44.38 17.01 31.52
N CYS A 86 -43.56 18.05 31.70
CA CYS A 86 -42.14 18.02 31.31
C CYS A 86 -41.39 16.86 31.94
N ARG A 87 -41.51 16.64 33.26
CA ARG A 87 -40.87 15.50 33.93
C ARG A 87 -41.41 14.16 33.44
N LYS A 88 -42.68 14.07 33.08
CA LYS A 88 -43.30 12.85 32.53
C LYS A 88 -42.73 12.53 31.14
N TYR A 89 -42.67 13.50 30.24
CA TYR A 89 -42.11 13.32 28.90
C TYR A 89 -40.60 13.05 28.94
N ALA A 90 -39.86 13.75 29.81
CA ALA A 90 -38.44 13.50 30.03
C ALA A 90 -38.14 12.04 30.39
N LYS A 91 -38.92 11.44 31.31
CA LYS A 91 -38.77 10.01 31.66
C LYS A 91 -39.06 9.08 30.49
N LYS A 92 -40.04 9.40 29.64
CA LYS A 92 -40.33 8.62 28.43
C LYS A 92 -39.18 8.72 27.43
N ILE A 93 -38.73 9.94 27.14
CA ILE A 93 -37.61 10.23 26.24
C ILE A 93 -36.34 9.49 26.69
N GLN A 94 -36.00 9.57 27.98
CA GLN A 94 -34.83 8.88 28.52
C GLN A 94 -34.92 7.36 28.32
N LYS A 95 -36.10 6.77 28.54
CA LYS A 95 -36.34 5.34 28.31
C LYS A 95 -36.21 4.99 26.81
N GLN A 96 -36.75 5.82 25.92
CA GLN A 96 -36.69 5.61 24.47
C GLN A 96 -35.25 5.68 23.96
N LEU A 97 -34.50 6.72 24.33
CA LEU A 97 -33.11 6.86 23.91
C LEU A 97 -32.20 5.77 24.50
N THR A 98 -32.47 5.32 25.73
CA THR A 98 -31.76 4.17 26.32
C THR A 98 -32.09 2.87 25.56
N GLY A 99 -33.36 2.67 25.21
CA GLY A 99 -33.81 1.54 24.38
C GLY A 99 -33.18 1.55 23.01
N LEU A 100 -33.17 2.71 22.34
CA LEU A 100 -32.52 2.93 21.06
C LEU A 100 -31.01 2.67 21.13
N CYS A 101 -30.33 3.16 22.18
CA CYS A 101 -28.91 2.90 22.40
C CYS A 101 -28.62 1.39 22.51
N ASN A 102 -29.45 0.66 23.25
CA ASN A 102 -29.34 -0.79 23.35
C ASN A 102 -29.64 -1.49 22.02
N GLY A 103 -30.69 -1.09 21.31
CA GLY A 103 -31.03 -1.65 20.00
C GLY A 103 -29.91 -1.44 18.98
N VAL A 104 -29.38 -0.23 18.88
CA VAL A 104 -28.20 0.06 18.03
C VAL A 104 -26.99 -0.77 18.47
N LYS A 105 -26.77 -0.97 19.77
CA LYS A 105 -25.62 -1.72 20.27
C LYS A 105 -25.70 -3.21 20.01
N TYR A 106 -26.88 -3.82 20.17
CA TYR A 106 -27.05 -5.27 20.20
C TYR A 106 -27.69 -5.84 18.93
N ASP A 107 -28.52 -5.07 18.23
CA ASP A 107 -29.24 -5.55 17.05
C ASP A 107 -28.47 -5.24 15.75
N LEU A 108 -27.71 -4.13 15.71
CA LEU A 108 -26.87 -3.82 14.55
C LEU A 108 -25.54 -4.59 14.61
N PRO A 109 -25.11 -5.19 13.48
CA PRO A 109 -23.78 -5.80 13.40
C PRO A 109 -22.69 -4.74 13.56
N ASP A 110 -21.51 -5.17 13.96
CA ASP A 110 -20.36 -4.28 14.01
C ASP A 110 -19.92 -3.89 12.59
N ASP A 111 -19.42 -2.66 12.45
CA ASP A 111 -18.84 -2.21 11.20
C ASP A 111 -17.59 -3.05 10.89
N LYS A 112 -17.55 -3.61 9.68
CA LYS A 112 -16.31 -4.19 9.16
C LYS A 112 -15.28 -3.09 8.96
N LYS A 113 -14.02 -3.41 9.21
CA LYS A 113 -12.92 -2.53 8.83
C LYS A 113 -12.79 -2.50 7.33
N GLU A 114 -12.58 -1.32 6.77
CA GLU A 114 -12.29 -1.17 5.35
C GLU A 114 -10.81 -0.85 5.15
N VAL A 115 -10.10 -1.74 4.46
CA VAL A 115 -8.66 -1.61 4.21
C VAL A 115 -8.40 -1.56 2.71
N VAL A 116 -7.67 -0.54 2.27
CA VAL A 116 -7.35 -0.34 0.86
C VAL A 116 -5.85 -0.51 0.63
N PHE A 117 -5.48 -1.26 -0.40
CA PHE A 117 -4.10 -1.44 -0.86
C PHE A 117 -3.94 -0.75 -2.22
N LEU A 118 -2.97 0.16 -2.32
CA LEU A 118 -2.71 0.99 -3.51
C LEU A 118 -1.35 0.65 -4.15
N PRO A 119 -1.22 -0.52 -4.80
CA PRO A 119 -0.04 -0.82 -5.57
C PRO A 119 -0.02 0.00 -6.88
N TYR A 120 1.13 0.50 -7.32
CA TYR A 120 1.25 1.25 -8.58
C TYR A 120 1.88 0.43 -9.71
N LYS A 121 2.61 -0.66 -9.38
CA LYS A 121 3.19 -1.61 -10.34
C LYS A 121 2.92 -3.04 -9.91
N ALA A 122 2.46 -3.88 -10.85
CA ALA A 122 2.17 -5.29 -10.63
C ALA A 122 3.43 -6.07 -10.22
N SER A 123 4.59 -5.73 -10.80
CA SER A 123 5.88 -6.36 -10.47
C SER A 123 6.41 -6.07 -9.06
N MET A 124 5.68 -5.26 -8.29
CA MET A 124 6.01 -4.86 -6.92
C MET A 124 4.87 -5.22 -5.95
N TRP A 125 3.92 -6.05 -6.38
CA TRP A 125 2.77 -6.48 -5.58
C TRP A 125 3.17 -7.33 -4.38
N ASP A 126 4.25 -8.10 -4.51
CA ASP A 126 4.86 -8.92 -3.46
C ASP A 126 5.19 -8.14 -2.17
N SER A 127 5.27 -6.80 -2.23
CA SER A 127 5.48 -5.95 -1.06
C SER A 127 4.22 -5.68 -0.22
N LEU A 128 3.04 -6.05 -0.71
CA LEU A 128 1.75 -5.88 -0.03
C LEU A 128 0.97 -7.19 0.09
N GLU A 129 1.26 -8.20 -0.73
CA GLU A 129 0.47 -9.42 -0.88
C GLU A 129 0.18 -10.15 0.44
N SER A 130 1.18 -10.38 1.30
CA SER A 130 0.95 -11.12 2.56
C SER A 130 0.07 -10.33 3.54
N VAL A 131 0.17 -9.00 3.54
CA VAL A 131 -0.66 -8.11 4.36
C VAL A 131 -2.09 -8.05 3.83
N TRP A 132 -2.25 -8.02 2.50
CA TRP A 132 -3.56 -8.10 1.88
C TRP A 132 -4.24 -9.44 2.15
N LYS A 133 -3.55 -10.57 2.00
CA LYS A 133 -4.12 -11.89 2.31
C LYS A 133 -4.62 -11.98 3.75
N ALA A 134 -3.83 -11.49 4.71
CA ALA A 134 -4.26 -11.45 6.11
C ALA A 134 -5.50 -10.57 6.34
N ALA A 135 -5.68 -9.51 5.55
CA ALA A 135 -6.87 -8.65 5.61
C ALA A 135 -8.07 -9.27 4.89
N ASP A 136 -7.86 -10.00 3.79
CA ASP A 136 -8.90 -10.68 3.02
C ASP A 136 -9.45 -11.92 3.74
N GLU A 137 -8.60 -12.61 4.52
CA GLU A 137 -8.98 -13.76 5.34
C GLU A 137 -9.79 -13.37 6.61
N ASP A 138 -9.74 -12.11 7.06
CA ASP A 138 -10.49 -11.66 8.25
C ASP A 138 -11.95 -11.36 7.88
N PRO A 139 -12.94 -12.12 8.39
CA PRO A 139 -14.35 -11.92 8.06
C PRO A 139 -14.90 -10.54 8.47
N ASN A 140 -14.22 -9.84 9.38
CA ASN A 140 -14.55 -8.49 9.85
C ASN A 140 -13.79 -7.39 9.11
N CYS A 141 -13.13 -7.72 8.00
CA CYS A 141 -12.38 -6.79 7.18
C CYS A 141 -12.83 -6.91 5.71
N ASP A 142 -13.08 -5.77 5.10
CA ASP A 142 -13.26 -5.64 3.65
C ASP A 142 -11.95 -5.09 3.08
N ALA A 143 -11.21 -5.94 2.39
CA ALA A 143 -9.94 -5.60 1.76
C ALA A 143 -10.12 -5.30 0.28
N TYR A 144 -9.64 -4.15 -0.18
CA TYR A 144 -9.69 -3.73 -1.58
C TYR A 144 -8.28 -3.57 -2.13
N VAL A 145 -7.99 -4.23 -3.26
CA VAL A 145 -6.77 -3.96 -4.04
C VAL A 145 -7.14 -3.03 -5.18
N ILE A 146 -6.55 -1.84 -5.16
CA ILE A 146 -6.80 -0.78 -6.14
C ILE A 146 -5.46 -0.39 -6.77
N PRO A 147 -5.05 -1.06 -7.86
CA PRO A 147 -3.91 -0.64 -8.64
C PRO A 147 -4.11 0.82 -9.08
N ILE A 148 -3.11 1.66 -8.91
CA ILE A 148 -3.19 3.10 -9.24
C ILE A 148 -2.40 3.42 -10.51
N PRO A 149 -2.90 4.34 -11.38
CA PRO A 149 -2.15 4.78 -12.55
C PRO A 149 -0.86 5.50 -12.17
N TYR A 150 0.10 5.48 -13.08
CA TYR A 150 1.34 6.25 -12.98
C TYR A 150 1.80 6.78 -14.32
N PHE A 151 2.65 7.79 -14.28
CA PHE A 151 3.21 8.44 -15.45
C PHE A 151 4.71 8.21 -15.52
N ASP A 152 5.24 7.99 -16.71
CA ASP A 152 6.64 8.28 -17.00
C ASP A 152 6.90 9.79 -16.95
N LYS A 153 8.12 10.19 -16.60
CA LYS A 153 8.52 11.60 -16.56
C LYS A 153 9.56 11.91 -17.63
N ASN A 154 9.40 13.07 -18.25
CA ASN A 154 10.42 13.68 -19.08
C ASN A 154 11.58 14.20 -18.21
N PRO A 155 12.76 14.49 -18.80
CA PRO A 155 13.89 15.08 -18.07
C PRO A 155 13.56 16.41 -17.36
N ASP A 156 12.57 17.16 -17.86
CA ASP A 156 12.07 18.41 -17.25
C ASP A 156 11.03 18.19 -16.13
N GLY A 157 10.69 16.93 -15.84
CA GLY A 157 9.74 16.52 -14.81
C GLY A 157 8.27 16.49 -15.25
N SER A 158 7.94 16.90 -16.48
CA SER A 158 6.58 16.81 -17.02
C SER A 158 6.16 15.35 -17.26
N PHE A 159 4.85 15.07 -17.22
CA PHE A 159 4.31 13.73 -17.50
C PHE A 159 4.40 13.39 -18.99
N ARG A 160 4.73 12.13 -19.30
CA ARG A 160 4.88 11.61 -20.65
C ARG A 160 3.77 10.61 -21.01
N GLU A 161 3.93 9.36 -20.59
CA GLU A 161 3.00 8.27 -20.89
C GLU A 161 2.33 7.82 -19.59
N GLU A 162 1.01 7.62 -19.63
CA GLU A 162 0.23 7.06 -18.54
C GLU A 162 0.17 5.54 -18.65
N HIS A 163 0.34 4.87 -17.52
CA HIS A 163 0.35 3.43 -17.40
C HIS A 163 -0.67 2.99 -16.36
N TYR A 164 -1.39 1.91 -16.67
CA TYR A 164 -2.30 1.24 -15.74
C TYR A 164 -2.15 -0.28 -15.88
N GLU A 165 -1.70 -0.94 -14.82
CA GLU A 165 -1.36 -2.38 -14.81
C GLU A 165 -2.43 -3.23 -14.07
N GLY A 166 -3.68 -2.76 -14.00
CA GLY A 166 -4.73 -3.41 -13.21
C GLY A 166 -5.11 -4.83 -13.66
N ASP A 167 -4.79 -5.19 -14.90
CA ASP A 167 -5.01 -6.51 -15.50
C ASP A 167 -3.80 -7.46 -15.39
N GLN A 168 -2.68 -7.00 -14.81
CA GLN A 168 -1.43 -7.76 -14.69
C GLN A 168 -1.26 -8.43 -13.33
N TYR A 169 -2.24 -8.32 -12.43
CA TYR A 169 -2.20 -8.94 -11.11
C TYR A 169 -2.60 -10.42 -11.20
N PRO A 170 -2.12 -11.26 -10.26
CA PRO A 170 -2.51 -12.66 -10.22
C PRO A 170 -4.03 -12.82 -10.14
N SER A 171 -4.56 -13.86 -10.81
CA SER A 171 -6.01 -14.10 -10.94
C SER A 171 -6.76 -14.29 -9.62
N TYR A 172 -6.05 -14.65 -8.54
CA TYR A 172 -6.62 -14.77 -7.20
C TYR A 172 -6.78 -13.42 -6.48
N VAL A 173 -6.27 -12.31 -7.04
CA VAL A 173 -6.38 -10.98 -6.45
C VAL A 173 -7.57 -10.24 -7.08
N PRO A 174 -8.65 -9.98 -6.33
CA PRO A 174 -9.79 -9.22 -6.84
C PRO A 174 -9.42 -7.73 -6.97
N ILE A 175 -9.43 -7.24 -8.21
CA ILE A 175 -9.06 -5.86 -8.52
C ILE A 175 -10.29 -4.95 -8.54
N THR A 176 -10.22 -3.86 -7.78
CA THR A 176 -11.14 -2.73 -7.88
C THR A 176 -10.49 -1.64 -8.72
N ARG A 177 -11.19 -1.14 -9.75
CA ARG A 177 -10.67 -0.06 -10.58
C ARG A 177 -10.53 1.23 -9.78
N TYR A 178 -9.48 1.99 -10.07
CA TYR A 178 -9.11 3.21 -9.34
C TYR A 178 -10.15 4.33 -9.42
N ASP A 179 -10.96 4.36 -10.48
CA ASP A 179 -12.02 5.33 -10.73
C ASP A 179 -13.39 4.90 -10.18
N ALA A 180 -13.52 3.67 -9.68
CA ALA A 180 -14.76 3.12 -9.15
C ALA A 180 -14.89 3.24 -7.62
N TYR A 181 -13.80 3.56 -6.93
CA TYR A 181 -13.76 3.64 -5.47
C TYR A 181 -13.75 5.10 -5.00
N ASP A 182 -14.82 5.51 -4.31
CA ASP A 182 -14.95 6.88 -3.76
C ASP A 182 -14.31 6.97 -2.36
N PHE A 183 -13.06 7.44 -2.30
CA PHE A 183 -12.34 7.63 -1.04
C PHE A 183 -12.99 8.63 -0.09
N ALA A 184 -13.63 9.68 -0.63
CA ALA A 184 -14.24 10.74 0.18
C ALA A 184 -15.52 10.26 0.86
N ALA A 185 -16.33 9.47 0.14
CA ALA A 185 -17.55 8.88 0.69
C ALA A 185 -17.25 7.69 1.62
N ARG A 186 -16.30 6.82 1.24
CA ARG A 186 -16.08 5.54 1.94
C ARG A 186 -15.20 5.65 3.17
N ARG A 187 -14.21 6.57 3.16
CA ARG A 187 -13.30 6.83 4.28
C ARG A 187 -12.69 5.55 4.87
N PRO A 188 -11.81 4.83 4.14
CA PRO A 188 -11.25 3.56 4.62
C PRO A 188 -10.51 3.73 5.94
N ASP A 189 -10.60 2.73 6.82
CA ASP A 189 -9.94 2.71 8.13
C ASP A 189 -8.41 2.67 8.00
N ALA A 190 -7.90 2.05 6.93
CA ALA A 190 -6.49 2.09 6.58
C ALA A 190 -6.27 2.11 5.07
N ILE A 191 -5.22 2.82 4.64
CA ILE A 191 -4.71 2.79 3.27
C ILE A 191 -3.25 2.35 3.31
N TYR A 192 -2.91 1.31 2.56
CA TYR A 192 -1.55 0.81 2.38
C TYR A 192 -0.99 1.29 1.05
N ILE A 193 0.15 1.95 1.10
CA ILE A 193 0.91 2.39 -0.07
C ILE A 193 2.29 1.73 -0.07
N HIS A 194 2.87 1.55 -1.25
CA HIS A 194 4.23 1.05 -1.38
C HIS A 194 5.18 1.97 -2.16
N ASN A 195 4.67 2.93 -2.92
CA ASN A 195 5.47 3.95 -3.59
C ASN A 195 5.63 5.17 -2.65
N PRO A 196 6.85 5.53 -2.24
CA PRO A 196 7.04 6.63 -1.29
C PRO A 196 7.28 8.00 -1.94
N TYR A 197 7.30 8.11 -3.26
CA TYR A 197 7.93 9.26 -3.91
C TYR A 197 6.99 10.35 -4.40
N ASP A 198 5.71 10.06 -4.61
CA ASP A 198 4.73 11.00 -5.20
C ASP A 198 5.31 11.74 -6.44
N GLU A 199 5.36 13.07 -6.42
CA GLU A 199 5.96 13.92 -7.47
C GLU A 199 7.49 13.95 -7.47
N CYS A 200 8.15 13.50 -6.41
CA CYS A 200 9.59 13.69 -6.16
C CYS A 200 10.51 12.67 -6.86
N ASN A 201 9.97 11.60 -7.45
CA ASN A 201 10.79 10.68 -8.24
C ASN A 201 11.15 11.30 -9.61
N HIS A 202 12.32 10.94 -10.13
CA HIS A 202 12.84 11.46 -11.40
C HIS A 202 12.26 10.74 -12.62
N VAL A 203 11.92 9.45 -12.48
CA VAL A 203 11.57 8.59 -13.63
C VAL A 203 10.07 8.42 -13.79
N THR A 204 9.34 8.27 -12.69
CA THR A 204 7.89 8.05 -12.70
C THR A 204 7.19 8.85 -11.61
N SER A 205 5.89 9.08 -11.73
CA SER A 205 5.05 9.61 -10.65
C SER A 205 3.72 8.90 -10.64
N VAL A 206 3.20 8.53 -9.47
CA VAL A 206 1.82 8.03 -9.38
C VAL A 206 0.84 9.16 -9.73
N HIS A 207 -0.37 8.82 -10.13
CA HIS A 207 -1.35 9.84 -10.49
C HIS A 207 -1.61 10.81 -9.30
N PRO A 208 -1.58 12.16 -9.50
CA PRO A 208 -1.57 13.14 -8.40
C PRO A 208 -2.70 13.02 -7.37
N TYR A 209 -3.87 12.51 -7.79
CA TYR A 209 -4.97 12.19 -6.88
C TYR A 209 -4.53 11.26 -5.72
N PHE A 210 -3.62 10.32 -5.99
CA PHE A 210 -3.10 9.32 -5.05
C PHE A 210 -1.83 9.75 -4.33
N TYR A 211 -1.41 11.01 -4.40
CA TYR A 211 -0.28 11.49 -3.59
C TYR A 211 -0.54 11.31 -2.10
N CYS A 212 0.50 10.98 -1.35
CA CYS A 212 0.42 10.65 0.07
C CYS A 212 -0.23 11.78 0.89
N LYS A 213 0.04 13.05 0.51
CA LYS A 213 -0.59 14.24 1.13
C LYS A 213 -2.12 14.28 0.98
N ASN A 214 -2.64 13.75 -0.13
CA ASN A 214 -4.08 13.66 -0.40
C ASN A 214 -4.67 12.45 0.31
N LEU A 215 -4.05 11.27 0.15
CA LEU A 215 -4.51 10.01 0.75
C LEU A 215 -4.63 10.09 2.26
N ARG A 216 -3.70 10.78 2.94
CA ARG A 216 -3.76 10.99 4.40
C ARG A 216 -5.08 11.61 4.86
N ASN A 217 -5.76 12.39 4.03
CA ASN A 217 -7.02 13.05 4.41
C ASN A 217 -8.25 12.12 4.28
N TYR A 218 -8.13 10.99 3.58
CA TYR A 218 -9.24 10.06 3.37
C TYR A 218 -9.26 8.91 4.38
N THR A 219 -8.23 8.75 5.19
CA THR A 219 -8.11 7.61 6.12
C THR A 219 -7.56 8.01 7.48
N ASP A 220 -7.98 7.30 8.51
CA ASP A 220 -7.40 7.41 9.86
C ASP A 220 -5.97 6.81 9.91
N LYS A 221 -5.60 5.94 8.96
CA LYS A 221 -4.32 5.23 8.98
C LYS A 221 -3.75 4.95 7.59
N LEU A 222 -3.04 5.94 7.05
CA LEU A 222 -2.09 5.74 5.96
C LEU A 222 -0.84 4.97 6.44
N VAL A 223 -0.53 3.84 5.81
CA VAL A 223 0.61 2.95 6.10
C VAL A 223 1.49 2.84 4.86
N TYR A 224 2.78 3.13 5.01
CA TYR A 224 3.78 2.90 3.97
C TYR A 224 4.56 1.62 4.25
N ILE A 225 4.60 0.71 3.27
CA ILE A 225 5.45 -0.49 3.28
C ILE A 225 6.37 -0.42 2.05
N SER A 226 7.68 -0.43 2.26
CA SER A 226 8.64 -0.34 1.15
C SER A 226 8.46 -1.45 0.12
N TYR A 227 8.38 -1.10 -1.18
CA TYR A 227 8.37 -2.08 -2.27
C TYR A 227 9.72 -2.73 -2.55
N PHE A 228 10.77 -2.30 -1.87
CA PHE A 228 12.13 -2.80 -1.99
C PHE A 228 12.71 -3.16 -0.62
N VAL A 229 13.74 -4.00 -0.65
CA VAL A 229 14.60 -4.33 0.49
C VAL A 229 16.04 -3.94 0.16
N LEU A 230 16.84 -3.66 1.18
CA LEU A 230 18.25 -3.32 1.08
C LEU A 230 19.09 -4.37 1.81
N GLY A 231 20.39 -4.43 1.53
CA GLY A 231 21.30 -5.18 2.40
C GLY A 231 21.19 -4.66 3.83
N GLU A 232 21.37 -5.54 4.81
CA GLU A 232 21.30 -5.13 6.21
C GLU A 232 22.45 -4.18 6.55
N ILE A 233 22.14 -3.00 7.10
CA ILE A 233 23.12 -1.97 7.43
C ILE A 233 23.25 -1.86 8.94
N GLU A 234 24.49 -1.84 9.43
CA GLU A 234 24.76 -1.56 10.84
C GLU A 234 24.48 -0.08 11.16
N PRO A 235 23.74 0.24 12.24
CA PRO A 235 23.35 1.62 12.56
C PRO A 235 24.50 2.61 12.83
N ASP A 236 25.72 2.11 13.03
CA ASP A 236 26.95 2.88 13.22
C ASP A 236 27.79 3.02 11.93
N ASN A 237 27.44 2.31 10.86
CA ASN A 237 28.11 2.43 9.56
C ASN A 237 27.57 3.62 8.76
N GLN A 238 28.10 4.81 9.04
CA GLN A 238 27.64 6.05 8.40
C GLN A 238 27.85 6.07 6.88
N GLU A 239 28.90 5.44 6.35
CA GLU A 239 29.15 5.37 4.91
C GLU A 239 28.04 4.59 4.19
N ALA A 240 27.67 3.43 4.71
CA ALA A 240 26.55 2.65 4.18
C ALA A 240 25.22 3.41 4.32
N ILE A 241 25.00 4.09 5.44
CA ILE A 241 23.81 4.92 5.66
C ILE A 241 23.74 6.06 4.64
N ASP A 242 24.85 6.74 4.36
CA ASP A 242 24.89 7.86 3.43
C ASP A 242 24.50 7.46 2.00
N SER A 243 24.73 6.19 1.62
CA SER A 243 24.30 5.65 0.33
C SER A 243 22.78 5.45 0.20
N MET A 244 22.05 5.32 1.32
CA MET A 244 20.61 4.97 1.33
C MET A 244 19.70 5.99 2.01
N LYS A 245 20.26 6.97 2.75
CA LYS A 245 19.48 7.92 3.56
C LYS A 245 18.43 8.72 2.79
N HIS A 246 18.58 8.84 1.46
CA HIS A 246 17.59 9.47 0.59
C HIS A 246 16.23 8.75 0.59
N PHE A 247 16.17 7.47 0.98
CA PHE A 247 14.90 6.76 1.19
C PHE A 247 14.23 7.08 2.54
N CYS A 248 15.00 7.54 3.53
CA CYS A 248 14.49 7.79 4.87
C CYS A 248 13.52 8.97 4.91
N PHE A 249 13.67 9.96 4.02
CA PHE A 249 12.88 11.19 4.00
C PHE A 249 12.25 11.44 2.63
N THR A 250 11.05 10.90 2.44
CA THR A 250 10.27 10.92 1.21
C THR A 250 8.80 11.23 1.52
N PRO A 251 7.97 11.66 0.56
CA PRO A 251 6.54 11.92 0.82
C PRO A 251 5.82 10.78 1.55
N GLY A 252 6.08 9.52 1.18
CA GLY A 252 5.55 8.34 1.86
C GLY A 252 5.96 8.26 3.33
N THR A 253 7.23 8.52 3.65
CA THR A 253 7.67 8.54 5.06
C THR A 253 7.21 9.79 5.81
N ILE A 254 6.98 10.91 5.13
CA ILE A 254 6.48 12.15 5.75
C ILE A 254 5.01 12.01 6.12
N TYR A 255 4.15 11.66 5.17
CA TYR A 255 2.70 11.68 5.33
C TYR A 255 2.10 10.39 5.90
N ALA A 256 2.80 9.25 5.89
CA ALA A 256 2.26 8.04 6.50
C ALA A 256 2.16 8.17 8.03
N HIS A 257 1.14 7.56 8.62
CA HIS A 257 1.00 7.39 10.07
C HIS A 257 1.89 6.25 10.58
N LYS A 258 2.14 5.25 9.74
CA LYS A 258 3.05 4.12 10.00
C LYS A 258 3.96 3.88 8.81
N VAL A 259 5.22 3.57 9.08
CA VAL A 259 6.22 3.20 8.08
C VAL A 259 6.81 1.85 8.48
N VAL A 260 6.69 0.86 7.60
CA VAL A 260 7.21 -0.49 7.82
C VAL A 260 8.50 -0.67 7.01
N VAL A 261 9.57 -1.05 7.71
CA VAL A 261 10.89 -1.36 7.14
C VAL A 261 11.34 -2.75 7.57
N GLN A 262 12.29 -3.30 6.81
CA GLN A 262 12.67 -4.72 6.85
C GLN A 262 13.26 -5.25 8.17
N SER A 263 13.73 -4.38 9.07
CA SER A 263 14.41 -4.81 10.30
C SER A 263 14.48 -3.71 11.37
N GLU A 264 14.82 -4.10 12.60
CA GLU A 264 15.04 -3.15 13.70
C GLU A 264 16.26 -2.25 13.46
N LYS A 265 17.33 -2.76 12.83
CA LYS A 265 18.50 -1.91 12.51
C LYS A 265 18.10 -0.83 11.52
N MET A 266 17.36 -1.20 10.48
CA MET A 266 16.85 -0.27 9.49
C MET A 266 15.86 0.72 10.12
N ARG A 267 14.99 0.28 11.03
CA ARG A 267 14.10 1.17 11.79
C ARG A 267 14.89 2.24 12.54
N ARG A 268 15.96 1.87 13.26
CA ARG A 268 16.82 2.82 13.98
C ARG A 268 17.48 3.83 13.04
N ILE A 269 17.97 3.38 11.89
CA ILE A 269 18.56 4.24 10.86
C ILE A 269 17.51 5.22 10.32
N TYR A 270 16.33 4.72 9.94
CA TYR A 270 15.23 5.55 9.44
C TYR A 270 14.82 6.61 10.45
N ILE A 271 14.63 6.27 11.74
CA ILE A 271 14.29 7.25 12.78
C ILE A 271 15.36 8.34 12.89
N LYS A 272 16.66 7.96 12.90
CA LYS A 272 17.78 8.90 13.03
C LYS A 272 17.85 9.86 11.84
N GLU A 273 17.90 9.31 10.63
CA GLU A 273 18.08 10.11 9.41
C GLU A 273 16.82 10.90 9.05
N TYR A 274 15.63 10.34 9.26
CA TYR A 274 14.37 11.08 9.13
C TYR A 274 14.34 12.30 10.04
N ARG A 275 14.68 12.12 11.33
CA ARG A 275 14.69 13.23 12.30
C ARG A 275 15.68 14.32 11.92
N LYS A 276 16.86 13.93 11.40
CA LYS A 276 17.86 14.88 10.91
C LYS A 276 17.32 15.70 9.74
N ALA A 277 16.77 15.04 8.72
CA ALA A 277 16.19 15.71 7.56
C ALA A 277 14.97 16.58 7.95
N ALA A 278 14.13 16.11 8.88
CA ALA A 278 12.99 16.88 9.40
C ALA A 278 13.45 18.19 10.06
N LEU A 279 14.51 18.15 10.88
CA LEU A 279 15.09 19.34 11.50
C LEU A 279 15.68 20.31 10.46
N GLU A 280 16.40 19.79 9.46
CA GLU A 280 16.95 20.59 8.36
C GLU A 280 15.86 21.29 7.54
N MET A 281 14.69 20.66 7.40
CA MET A 281 13.50 21.21 6.73
C MET A 281 12.62 22.09 7.63
N GLY A 282 13.01 22.30 8.90
CA GLY A 282 12.24 23.12 9.83
C GLY A 282 10.91 22.52 10.29
N LEU A 283 10.74 21.19 10.14
CA LEU A 283 9.56 20.49 10.67
C LEU A 283 9.62 20.38 12.19
N SER A 284 8.45 20.30 12.82
CA SER A 284 8.30 20.25 14.28
C SER A 284 7.21 19.26 14.71
N GLY A 285 6.93 19.17 16.02
CA GLY A 285 5.91 18.28 16.56
C GLY A 285 6.23 16.80 16.33
N GLU A 286 5.28 16.05 15.76
CA GLU A 286 5.40 14.60 15.54
C GLU A 286 6.61 14.19 14.67
N HIS A 287 7.11 15.11 13.85
CA HIS A 287 8.24 14.86 12.95
C HIS A 287 9.61 14.83 13.64
N ILE A 288 9.73 15.41 14.85
CA ILE A 288 10.99 15.48 15.59
C ILE A 288 10.91 14.87 16.99
N ASP A 289 9.68 14.67 17.49
CA ASP A 289 9.40 14.02 18.76
C ASP A 289 9.77 12.54 18.73
N LYS A 290 10.59 12.13 19.70
CA LYS A 290 11.17 10.79 19.74
C LYS A 290 10.10 9.70 19.84
N ASP A 291 9.13 9.88 20.75
CA ASP A 291 8.11 8.87 21.01
C ASP A 291 7.17 8.72 19.80
N SER A 292 6.88 9.82 19.11
CA SER A 292 6.08 9.83 17.88
C SER A 292 6.81 9.09 16.75
N LEU A 293 8.11 9.34 16.57
CA LEU A 293 8.92 8.63 15.57
C LEU A 293 9.04 7.13 15.89
N GLU A 294 9.25 6.77 17.15
CA GLU A 294 9.32 5.37 17.57
C GLU A 294 8.00 4.62 17.37
N ARG A 295 6.85 5.29 17.53
CA ARG A 295 5.53 4.73 17.18
C ARG A 295 5.33 4.65 15.66
N LYS A 296 5.85 5.60 14.89
CA LYS A 296 5.65 5.70 13.44
C LYS A 296 6.42 4.62 12.68
N PHE A 297 7.70 4.44 12.96
CA PHE A 297 8.56 3.50 12.24
C PHE A 297 8.55 2.11 12.90
N LEU A 298 8.35 1.07 12.10
CA LEU A 298 8.24 -0.32 12.51
C LEU A 298 9.27 -1.17 11.74
N GLY A 299 10.13 -1.90 12.47
CA GLY A 299 11.21 -2.71 11.92
C GLY A 299 10.87 -4.20 11.90
N ILE A 300 9.71 -4.55 11.35
CA ILE A 300 9.06 -5.84 11.57
C ILE A 300 9.16 -6.82 10.39
N GLY A 301 9.93 -6.50 9.37
CA GLY A 301 10.10 -7.35 8.19
C GLY A 301 9.59 -6.74 6.90
N SER A 302 9.53 -7.54 5.84
CA SER A 302 9.01 -7.15 4.53
C SER A 302 8.18 -8.29 3.95
N PRO A 303 6.97 -8.02 3.42
CA PRO A 303 6.17 -9.01 2.70
C PRO A 303 6.88 -9.71 1.55
N LYS A 304 7.91 -9.07 0.96
CA LYS A 304 8.73 -9.69 -0.08
C LYS A 304 9.49 -10.91 0.43
N PHE A 305 9.90 -10.92 1.70
CA PHE A 305 10.51 -12.11 2.31
C PHE A 305 9.48 -13.21 2.52
N ASP A 306 8.26 -12.87 2.95
CA ASP A 306 7.17 -13.84 3.07
C ASP A 306 6.89 -14.50 1.73
N LYS A 307 6.87 -13.69 0.66
CA LYS A 307 6.64 -14.18 -0.70
C LYS A 307 7.70 -15.17 -1.15
N VAL A 308 8.99 -14.82 -1.05
CA VAL A 308 10.10 -15.72 -1.42
C VAL A 308 10.07 -17.00 -0.59
N LEU A 309 9.89 -16.91 0.73
CA LEU A 309 9.93 -18.08 1.62
C LEU A 309 8.74 -19.03 1.43
N ASN A 310 7.61 -18.54 0.93
CA ASN A 310 6.41 -19.34 0.68
C ASN A 310 6.26 -19.79 -0.78
N THR A 311 7.11 -19.29 -1.68
CA THR A 311 7.11 -19.71 -3.09
C THR A 311 7.83 -21.05 -3.20
N LYS A 312 7.21 -22.01 -3.88
CA LYS A 312 7.78 -23.35 -4.07
C LYS A 312 7.81 -23.68 -5.54
N LYS A 313 8.91 -24.28 -5.99
CA LYS A 313 9.11 -24.70 -7.38
C LYS A 313 7.94 -25.52 -7.94
N GLU A 314 7.33 -26.40 -7.15
CA GLU A 314 6.23 -27.26 -7.62
C GLU A 314 4.94 -26.51 -7.93
N ASN A 315 4.78 -25.30 -7.41
CA ASN A 315 3.60 -24.46 -7.60
C ASN A 315 3.79 -23.42 -8.72
N LEU A 316 4.95 -23.40 -9.37
CA LEU A 316 5.26 -22.41 -10.41
C LEU A 316 4.70 -22.83 -11.76
N GLU A 317 3.99 -21.92 -12.41
CA GLU A 317 3.68 -22.01 -13.83
C GLU A 317 4.87 -21.52 -14.65
N ILE A 318 5.54 -22.46 -15.33
CA ILE A 318 6.72 -22.18 -16.15
C ILE A 318 6.27 -22.11 -17.61
N PRO A 319 6.54 -20.98 -18.31
CA PRO A 319 6.18 -20.86 -19.71
C PRO A 319 6.81 -21.95 -20.58
N GLU A 320 6.07 -22.45 -21.57
CA GLU A 320 6.58 -23.49 -22.49
C GLU A 320 7.87 -23.07 -23.20
N GLU A 321 8.00 -21.79 -23.57
CA GLU A 321 9.22 -21.26 -24.19
C GLU A 321 10.43 -21.32 -23.24
N TRP A 322 10.21 -21.20 -21.92
CA TRP A 322 11.28 -21.35 -20.95
C TRP A 322 11.68 -22.81 -20.81
N LEU A 323 10.72 -23.73 -20.81
CA LEU A 323 10.98 -25.18 -20.76
C LEU A 323 11.84 -25.64 -21.95
N LYS A 324 11.62 -25.10 -23.16
CA LYS A 324 12.48 -25.38 -24.33
C LYS A 324 13.95 -25.01 -24.12
N VAL A 325 14.22 -23.98 -23.32
CA VAL A 325 15.59 -23.57 -22.97
C VAL A 325 16.15 -24.43 -21.83
N ILE A 326 15.32 -24.78 -20.85
CA ILE A 326 15.70 -25.43 -19.60
C ILE A 326 15.89 -26.95 -19.75
N GLU A 327 15.00 -27.62 -20.47
CA GLU A 327 14.97 -29.07 -20.54
C GLU A 327 16.08 -29.61 -21.46
N LYS A 328 16.73 -30.68 -20.99
CA LYS A 328 17.70 -31.45 -21.76
C LYS A 328 17.00 -32.60 -22.51
N PRO A 329 17.63 -33.18 -23.55
CA PRO A 329 17.05 -34.31 -24.29
C PRO A 329 16.71 -35.54 -23.43
N ASP A 330 17.35 -35.69 -22.27
CA ASP A 330 17.11 -36.79 -21.32
C ASP A 330 15.98 -36.49 -20.30
N GLY A 331 15.32 -35.34 -20.41
CA GLY A 331 14.26 -34.88 -19.52
C GLY A 331 14.75 -34.25 -18.21
N SER A 332 16.08 -34.20 -17.98
CA SER A 332 16.64 -33.43 -16.87
C SER A 332 16.68 -31.94 -17.19
N TRP A 333 16.88 -31.10 -16.17
CA TRP A 333 16.99 -29.66 -16.35
C TRP A 333 18.45 -29.20 -16.38
N LYS A 334 18.75 -28.22 -17.23
CA LYS A 334 19.98 -27.42 -17.15
C LYS A 334 20.05 -26.69 -15.81
N LYS A 335 21.27 -26.29 -15.42
CA LYS A 335 21.42 -25.34 -14.33
C LYS A 335 20.92 -23.98 -14.78
N ILE A 336 20.06 -23.35 -13.97
CA ILE A 336 19.45 -22.07 -14.32
C ILE A 336 20.16 -20.96 -13.54
N ILE A 337 20.79 -20.02 -14.25
CA ILE A 337 21.43 -18.86 -13.64
C ILE A 337 20.55 -17.64 -13.85
N PHE A 338 20.10 -17.06 -12.74
CA PHE A 338 19.40 -15.79 -12.73
C PHE A 338 20.40 -14.66 -12.96
N TYR A 339 20.38 -14.07 -14.15
CA TYR A 339 21.07 -12.83 -14.46
C TYR A 339 20.19 -11.60 -14.24
N ASN A 340 20.49 -10.83 -13.20
CA ASN A 340 19.77 -9.60 -12.89
C ASN A 340 20.64 -8.37 -13.21
N THR A 341 20.07 -7.42 -13.96
CA THR A 341 20.70 -6.14 -14.25
C THR A 341 19.91 -4.97 -13.67
N CYS A 342 20.59 -4.07 -12.95
CA CYS A 342 19.96 -2.97 -12.22
C CYS A 342 20.19 -1.60 -12.88
N VAL A 343 19.25 -0.69 -12.64
CA VAL A 343 19.30 0.69 -13.16
C VAL A 343 20.55 1.43 -12.67
N SER A 344 20.90 1.29 -11.38
CA SER A 344 22.04 1.99 -10.78
C SER A 344 23.38 1.60 -11.41
N ALA A 345 23.57 0.31 -11.73
CA ALA A 345 24.78 -0.17 -12.40
C ALA A 345 24.89 0.40 -13.82
N LEU A 346 23.78 0.41 -14.56
CA LEU A 346 23.74 0.99 -15.91
C LEU A 346 24.03 2.50 -15.89
N LEU A 347 23.43 3.26 -14.98
CA LEU A 347 23.67 4.70 -14.88
C LEU A 347 25.10 5.04 -14.43
N LYS A 348 25.71 4.18 -13.61
CA LYS A 348 27.07 4.38 -13.09
C LYS A 348 28.14 4.03 -14.13
N HIS A 349 27.95 2.95 -14.87
CA HIS A 349 28.97 2.38 -15.76
C HIS A 349 28.69 2.58 -17.25
N GLU A 350 27.49 3.04 -17.60
CA GLU A 350 27.07 3.44 -18.95
C GLU A 350 27.43 2.37 -20.00
N ARG A 351 28.20 2.72 -21.03
CA ARG A 351 28.60 1.78 -22.10
C ARG A 351 29.40 0.57 -21.60
N ALA A 352 30.17 0.71 -20.52
CA ALA A 352 30.92 -0.43 -19.96
C ALA A 352 29.97 -1.53 -19.45
N MET A 353 28.79 -1.13 -18.93
CA MET A 353 27.76 -2.09 -18.54
C MET A 353 27.18 -2.84 -19.75
N LEU A 354 26.97 -2.16 -20.88
CA LEU A 354 26.49 -2.80 -22.12
C LEU A 354 27.52 -3.81 -22.66
N GLN A 355 28.81 -3.45 -22.63
CA GLN A 355 29.90 -4.36 -22.99
C GLN A 355 29.96 -5.57 -22.06
N LYS A 356 29.73 -5.37 -20.75
CA LYS A 356 29.64 -6.45 -19.78
C LYS A 356 28.48 -7.39 -20.09
N MET A 357 27.29 -6.85 -20.37
CA MET A 357 26.13 -7.66 -20.75
C MET A 357 26.41 -8.48 -22.00
N GLU A 358 26.99 -7.88 -23.05
CA GLU A 358 27.37 -8.59 -24.27
C GLU A 358 28.36 -9.74 -23.99
N TYR A 359 29.36 -9.49 -23.14
CA TYR A 359 30.30 -10.52 -22.71
C TYR A 359 29.61 -11.69 -21.99
N VAL A 360 28.71 -11.38 -21.05
CA VAL A 360 27.94 -12.39 -20.31
C VAL A 360 27.07 -13.20 -21.25
N PHE A 361 26.35 -12.53 -22.16
CA PHE A 361 25.52 -13.20 -23.16
C PHE A 361 26.33 -14.15 -24.03
N ARG A 362 27.49 -13.71 -24.52
CA ARG A 362 28.39 -14.58 -25.30
C ARG A 362 28.82 -15.81 -24.50
N LEU A 363 29.30 -15.62 -23.27
CA LEU A 363 29.80 -16.70 -22.42
C LEU A 363 28.71 -17.75 -22.15
N PHE A 364 27.50 -17.34 -21.80
CA PHE A 364 26.42 -18.28 -21.54
C PHE A 364 25.90 -18.94 -22.82
N LYS A 365 25.89 -18.23 -23.95
CA LYS A 365 25.53 -18.82 -25.24
C LYS A 365 26.47 -19.95 -25.64
N GLU A 366 27.78 -19.77 -25.42
CA GLU A 366 28.80 -20.81 -25.66
C GLU A 366 28.63 -22.04 -24.76
N ASN A 367 27.89 -21.93 -23.66
CA ASN A 367 27.63 -23.00 -22.68
C ASN A 367 26.13 -23.37 -22.59
N ALA A 368 25.34 -23.04 -23.60
CA ALA A 368 23.88 -23.15 -23.57
C ALA A 368 23.35 -24.59 -23.45
N ASP A 369 24.17 -25.61 -23.72
CA ASP A 369 23.80 -27.02 -23.57
C ASP A 369 23.74 -27.44 -22.08
N ASP A 370 24.54 -26.81 -21.23
CA ASP A 370 24.67 -27.17 -19.81
C ASP A 370 23.95 -26.20 -18.87
N VAL A 371 23.86 -24.93 -19.26
CA VAL A 371 23.37 -23.84 -18.41
C VAL A 371 22.35 -22.98 -19.17
N ALA A 372 21.20 -22.75 -18.55
CA ALA A 372 20.20 -21.80 -19.02
C ALA A 372 20.45 -20.44 -18.35
N LEU A 373 20.59 -19.38 -19.14
CA LEU A 373 20.62 -18.01 -18.63
C LEU A 373 19.19 -17.48 -18.57
N LEU A 374 18.73 -17.08 -17.39
CA LEU A 374 17.48 -16.34 -17.20
C LEU A 374 17.84 -14.88 -16.94
N TRP A 375 17.69 -14.04 -17.95
CA TRP A 375 17.91 -12.61 -17.82
C TRP A 375 16.60 -11.88 -17.50
N ARG A 376 16.57 -11.23 -16.34
CA ARG A 376 15.51 -10.31 -15.94
C ARG A 376 16.10 -8.91 -15.75
N PRO A 377 15.78 -7.94 -16.62
CA PRO A 377 16.18 -6.56 -16.39
C PRO A 377 15.27 -5.89 -15.36
N HIS A 378 15.74 -4.78 -14.77
CA HIS A 378 14.90 -3.98 -13.88
C HIS A 378 13.62 -3.47 -14.60
N PRO A 379 12.42 -3.52 -13.99
CA PRO A 379 11.16 -3.12 -14.64
C PRO A 379 11.09 -1.65 -15.13
N LEU A 380 11.97 -0.79 -14.60
CA LEU A 380 12.08 0.62 -14.97
C LEU A 380 13.27 0.91 -15.91
N ILE A 381 13.96 -0.10 -16.43
CA ILE A 381 15.21 0.10 -17.19
C ILE A 381 14.97 0.97 -18.43
N GLN A 382 13.91 0.71 -19.20
CA GLN A 382 13.59 1.46 -20.41
C GLN A 382 13.28 2.93 -20.09
N ALA A 383 12.28 3.17 -19.23
CA ALA A 383 11.89 4.52 -18.82
C ALA A 383 13.08 5.31 -18.24
N THR A 384 13.96 4.63 -17.49
CA THR A 384 15.15 5.27 -16.93
C THR A 384 16.19 5.62 -17.99
N ILE A 385 16.50 4.72 -18.92
CA ILE A 385 17.43 5.03 -20.01
C ILE A 385 16.88 6.18 -20.84
N GLU A 386 15.61 6.12 -21.26
CA GLU A 386 15.00 7.16 -22.08
C GLU A 386 14.96 8.53 -21.38
N ALA A 387 14.73 8.56 -20.06
CA ALA A 387 14.67 9.80 -19.28
C ALA A 387 16.06 10.34 -18.88
N MET A 388 17.03 9.48 -18.58
CA MET A 388 18.28 9.89 -17.94
C MET A 388 19.54 9.69 -18.80
N ARG A 389 19.52 8.76 -19.76
CA ARG A 389 20.66 8.40 -20.65
C ARG A 389 20.16 7.99 -22.05
N PRO A 390 19.39 8.84 -22.76
CA PRO A 390 18.73 8.48 -24.02
C PRO A 390 19.70 7.96 -25.10
N GLU A 391 20.96 8.40 -25.05
CA GLU A 391 22.04 7.95 -25.94
C GLU A 391 22.38 6.45 -25.81
N LEU A 392 22.10 5.82 -24.66
CA LEU A 392 22.36 4.39 -24.45
C LEU A 392 21.23 3.49 -24.95
N TRP A 393 20.05 4.03 -25.23
CA TRP A 393 18.85 3.24 -25.53
C TRP A 393 19.03 2.35 -26.76
N GLN A 394 19.59 2.89 -27.84
CA GLN A 394 19.75 2.13 -29.08
C GLN A 394 20.69 0.93 -28.91
N GLU A 395 21.80 1.12 -28.18
CA GLU A 395 22.75 0.06 -27.89
C GLU A 395 22.13 -1.01 -26.97
N TYR A 396 21.45 -0.60 -25.90
CA TYR A 396 20.75 -1.51 -24.99
C TYR A 396 19.65 -2.31 -25.70
N LYS A 397 18.79 -1.63 -26.47
CA LYS A 397 17.70 -2.23 -27.23
C LYS A 397 18.22 -3.27 -28.21
N LYS A 398 19.32 -2.99 -28.91
CA LYS A 398 19.95 -3.96 -29.81
C LYS A 398 20.42 -5.22 -29.09
N LEU A 399 21.02 -5.09 -27.91
CA LEU A 399 21.42 -6.25 -27.08
C LEU A 399 20.20 -7.06 -26.63
N LYS A 400 19.15 -6.37 -26.20
CA LYS A 400 17.88 -6.97 -25.77
C LYS A 400 17.23 -7.75 -26.91
N ASP A 401 16.99 -7.08 -28.04
CA ASP A 401 16.29 -7.65 -29.18
C ASP A 401 17.06 -8.86 -29.72
N LYS A 402 18.39 -8.79 -29.81
CA LYS A 402 19.24 -9.93 -30.20
C LYS A 402 19.11 -11.12 -29.25
N TYR A 403 19.11 -10.89 -27.93
CA TYR A 403 18.99 -11.97 -26.95
C TYR A 403 17.65 -12.71 -27.08
N ILE A 404 16.57 -11.96 -27.29
CA ILE A 404 15.22 -12.51 -27.50
C ILE A 404 15.12 -13.26 -28.84
N GLU A 405 15.57 -12.63 -29.93
CA GLU A 405 15.48 -13.19 -31.29
C GLU A 405 16.27 -14.49 -31.46
N GLU A 406 17.43 -14.61 -30.81
CA GLU A 406 18.26 -15.80 -30.92
C GLU A 406 17.75 -16.98 -30.05
N GLY A 407 16.86 -16.74 -29.09
CA GLY A 407 16.11 -17.78 -28.37
C GLY A 407 16.93 -18.80 -27.55
N TRP A 408 18.22 -18.55 -27.31
CA TRP A 408 19.08 -19.48 -26.56
C TRP A 408 19.00 -19.29 -25.04
N GLY A 409 18.38 -18.20 -24.58
CA GLY A 409 18.19 -17.86 -23.17
C GLY A 409 16.77 -17.42 -22.87
N ILE A 410 16.48 -17.19 -21.60
CA ILE A 410 15.17 -16.76 -21.12
C ILE A 410 15.20 -15.25 -20.84
N TYR A 411 14.38 -14.49 -21.56
CA TYR A 411 14.10 -13.10 -21.23
C TYR A 411 12.83 -13.05 -20.38
N ASP A 412 12.95 -12.58 -19.14
CA ASP A 412 11.83 -12.43 -18.23
C ASP A 412 11.48 -10.95 -18.07
N ASP A 413 10.37 -10.55 -18.69
CA ASP A 413 9.75 -9.23 -18.54
C ASP A 413 8.41 -9.28 -17.79
N THR A 414 8.10 -10.42 -17.18
CA THR A 414 6.83 -10.63 -16.48
C THR A 414 6.80 -9.96 -15.11
N ALA A 415 5.61 -9.73 -14.54
CA ALA A 415 5.50 -9.16 -13.19
C ALA A 415 6.04 -10.09 -12.09
N ASP A 416 6.15 -11.39 -12.34
CA ASP A 416 6.51 -12.41 -11.34
C ASP A 416 8.03 -12.57 -11.18
N LEU A 417 8.62 -11.75 -10.30
CA LEU A 417 10.02 -11.86 -9.91
C LEU A 417 10.30 -13.16 -9.12
N ASP A 418 9.37 -13.59 -8.29
CA ASP A 418 9.56 -14.70 -7.37
C ASP A 418 9.72 -16.03 -8.11
N ARG A 419 9.03 -16.18 -9.25
CA ARG A 419 9.26 -17.31 -10.17
C ARG A 419 10.72 -17.38 -10.62
N ALA A 420 11.32 -16.27 -11.05
CA ALA A 420 12.72 -16.23 -11.47
C ALA A 420 13.69 -16.55 -10.33
N VAL A 421 13.41 -16.07 -9.12
CA VAL A 421 14.19 -16.36 -7.91
C VAL A 421 14.11 -17.85 -7.55
N GLU A 422 12.91 -18.41 -7.54
CA GLU A 422 12.67 -19.78 -7.07
C GLU A 422 13.09 -20.85 -8.08
N ILE A 423 12.88 -20.61 -9.39
CA ILE A 423 13.27 -21.59 -10.42
C ILE A 423 14.80 -21.71 -10.57
N SER A 424 15.54 -20.63 -10.31
CA SER A 424 16.97 -20.55 -10.58
C SER A 424 17.81 -21.32 -9.56
N ASP A 425 18.95 -21.89 -10.00
CA ASP A 425 19.92 -22.58 -9.15
C ASP A 425 20.97 -21.65 -8.54
N GLY A 426 21.17 -20.46 -9.12
CA GLY A 426 22.13 -19.48 -8.64
C GLY A 426 21.88 -18.08 -9.22
N TYR A 427 22.44 -17.07 -8.56
CA TYR A 427 22.35 -15.67 -8.97
C TYR A 427 23.67 -15.19 -9.56
N TYR A 428 23.58 -14.46 -10.66
CA TYR A 428 24.67 -13.68 -11.23
C TYR A 428 24.20 -12.27 -11.58
N GLY A 429 25.04 -11.25 -11.40
CA GLY A 429 24.72 -9.89 -11.88
C GLY A 429 24.91 -8.82 -10.82
N ASP A 430 24.14 -7.74 -10.91
CA ASP A 430 24.40 -6.53 -10.15
C ASP A 430 24.02 -6.63 -8.67
N PRO A 431 24.70 -5.89 -7.77
CA PRO A 431 24.17 -5.62 -6.44
C PRO A 431 22.80 -4.92 -6.55
N SER A 432 21.77 -5.47 -5.91
CA SER A 432 20.41 -4.91 -5.93
C SER A 432 19.54 -5.47 -4.80
N SER A 433 18.30 -4.95 -4.66
CA SER A 433 17.29 -5.50 -3.76
C SER A 433 16.98 -6.98 -4.03
N VAL A 434 17.13 -7.43 -5.27
CA VAL A 434 16.90 -8.83 -5.67
C VAL A 434 17.92 -9.77 -5.03
N VAL A 435 19.17 -9.33 -4.84
CA VAL A 435 20.21 -10.13 -4.16
C VAL A 435 19.76 -10.50 -2.75
N VAL A 436 19.22 -9.54 -2.02
CA VAL A 436 18.74 -9.70 -0.64
C VAL A 436 17.57 -10.69 -0.56
N LEU A 437 16.72 -10.71 -1.59
CA LEU A 437 15.65 -11.70 -1.74
C LEU A 437 16.24 -13.08 -2.04
N PHE A 438 17.17 -13.16 -2.99
CA PHE A 438 17.81 -14.41 -3.40
C PHE A 438 18.59 -15.05 -2.25
N GLU A 439 19.21 -14.26 -1.36
CA GLU A 439 19.88 -14.74 -0.15
C GLU A 439 18.95 -15.60 0.73
N LYS A 440 17.64 -15.31 0.75
CA LYS A 440 16.66 -16.09 1.52
C LYS A 440 16.45 -17.51 1.00
N THR A 441 16.82 -17.77 -0.26
CA THR A 441 16.73 -19.11 -0.85
C THR A 441 17.87 -20.03 -0.40
N GLY A 442 18.97 -19.48 0.15
CA GLY A 442 20.18 -20.22 0.49
C GLY A 442 21.01 -20.70 -0.72
N LYS A 443 20.64 -20.29 -1.94
CA LYS A 443 21.33 -20.67 -3.18
C LYS A 443 22.57 -19.79 -3.42
N PRO A 444 23.56 -20.25 -4.22
CA PRO A 444 24.77 -19.50 -4.49
C PRO A 444 24.53 -18.16 -5.19
N ILE A 445 25.31 -17.14 -4.81
CA ILE A 445 25.25 -15.79 -5.35
C ILE A 445 26.65 -15.37 -5.81
N MET A 446 26.75 -14.84 -7.02
CA MET A 446 27.95 -14.22 -7.56
C MET A 446 27.64 -12.82 -8.07
N LEU A 447 28.17 -11.79 -7.41
CA LEU A 447 28.04 -10.41 -7.88
C LEU A 447 29.03 -10.16 -9.02
N GLN A 448 28.56 -9.50 -10.08
CA GLN A 448 29.40 -9.19 -11.22
C GLN A 448 30.29 -7.98 -10.95
N ASP A 449 31.49 -8.03 -11.51
CA ASP A 449 32.34 -6.86 -11.71
C ASP A 449 32.26 -6.47 -13.20
N VAL A 450 31.89 -5.22 -13.45
CA VAL A 450 31.71 -4.65 -14.79
C VAL A 450 33.04 -4.58 -15.54
N GLU A 451 34.16 -4.42 -14.83
CA GLU A 451 35.49 -4.33 -15.44
C GLU A 451 36.04 -5.70 -15.87
N ILE A 452 35.49 -6.80 -15.32
CA ILE A 452 35.88 -8.16 -15.68
C ILE A 452 35.12 -8.58 -16.95
N ILE A 453 35.66 -8.14 -18.09
CA ILE A 453 35.43 -8.71 -19.41
C ILE A 453 36.72 -9.46 -19.77
N SER A 454 36.66 -10.70 -20.29
CA SER A 454 37.89 -11.49 -20.45
C SER A 454 38.92 -10.71 -21.30
N LYS A 455 40.07 -10.37 -20.72
CA LYS A 455 41.23 -9.79 -21.44
C LYS A 455 41.97 -10.81 -22.33
N TYR A 456 41.37 -11.97 -22.59
CA TYR A 456 41.96 -13.03 -23.40
C TYR A 456 41.03 -13.42 -24.54
N VAL A 457 41.07 -12.60 -25.59
CA VAL A 457 41.05 -13.09 -26.97
C VAL A 457 42.30 -12.51 -27.60
N MET A 458 43.37 -13.32 -27.65
CA MET A 458 44.46 -13.10 -28.60
C MET A 458 44.02 -13.64 -29.96
#